data_AF-A0A1G0LUC2-F1
#
_entry.id   AF-A0A1G0LUC2-F1
#
_cell.length_a   1.000
_cell.length_b   1.000
_cell.length_c   1.000
_cell.angle_alpha   90.00
_cell.angle_beta   90.00
_cell.angle_gamma   90.00
#
_symmetry.space_group_name_H-M   'P 1'
#
loop_
_entity.id
_entity.type
_entity.pdbx_description
1 polymer ?
#
loop_
_entity_poly.entity_id
_entity_poly.type
_entity_poly.pdbx_seq_one_letter_code
_entity_poly.pdbx_strand_id
1 'polypeptide(L)'
;MMATARCSYSDEPLDLAPFKELLLATCGFFFEKGREQTLCDALNRRMSASGVNDADAYQSLLRSDSKELLRLVELLTVNETYFLREPDHLNLMVDKLLPSMMGGKSGRPVRILSAGCSTGEEPYSIAIMLRERYGADCERLFTITGVDIDTNAVAIARQGVYGKGSFRGMEPSLLERYFKPCGPGKYRVGENIGRQVRFEVVNLLGANYPQEMLLPDIIFYRNVSIYFPQQIQREIFGRLAGLLGDGGCLIVGATETLHHDIGILSLVEQDSLFFYRKAPTPVFEERRTLSRHTVIAERPSGVSRQVAAISPARSENRQSPLPAHRVPGRPLQPLQPAVRQDVRALFDQAIELAHNKQYEKSLEVLDEIVRQDATFEKAHCLKGSLLLSMSRFDEAQVVSNEVLGRDPLCLQAYLMLGIIARQKGDEENAAKRFREALYLNASCWLAHYYSAEISYGQRDEKRARSAYEAALRTLEKGSLKEHGQDFFPLSFNAEQFIVICRHKLSLLAAKK
;
A
#
# COMPACT_ATOMS: atom_id res chain seq x y z
N MET A 1 -33.38 4.94 6.49
CA MET A 1 -33.39 5.01 7.96
C MET A 1 -31.96 4.80 8.44
N MET A 2 -31.31 5.87 8.90
CA MET A 2 -29.96 5.82 9.46
C MET A 2 -30.01 5.14 10.83
N ALA A 3 -29.17 4.14 11.07
CA ALA A 3 -29.00 3.57 12.40
C ALA A 3 -28.14 4.53 13.23
N THR A 4 -28.79 5.33 14.08
CA THR A 4 -28.13 6.15 15.11
C THR A 4 -27.59 5.22 16.20
N ALA A 5 -26.28 5.26 16.45
CA ALA A 5 -25.65 4.60 17.58
C ALA A 5 -26.27 5.12 18.90
N ARG A 6 -26.77 4.21 19.75
CA ARG A 6 -27.33 4.57 21.06
C ARG A 6 -26.24 4.46 22.12
N CYS A 7 -25.91 5.58 22.76
CA CYS A 7 -24.99 5.66 23.88
C CYS A 7 -25.80 5.54 25.21
N SER A 8 -25.24 4.93 26.26
CA SER A 8 -25.98 4.38 27.42
C SER A 8 -26.14 5.29 28.64
N TYR A 9 -25.96 6.61 28.50
CA TYR A 9 -26.02 7.55 29.65
C TYR A 9 -26.92 8.78 29.45
N SER A 10 -27.64 8.86 28.33
CA SER A 10 -28.73 9.82 28.10
C SER A 10 -29.72 9.20 27.10
N ASP A 11 -31.02 9.45 27.26
CA ASP A 11 -32.06 8.95 26.32
C ASP A 11 -31.94 9.58 24.91
N GLU A 12 -31.08 10.60 24.74
CA GLU A 12 -30.73 11.17 23.44
C GLU A 12 -29.38 10.66 22.91
N PRO A 13 -29.29 10.31 21.61
CA PRO A 13 -28.05 9.87 20.98
C PRO A 13 -27.03 11.01 20.95
N LEU A 14 -25.81 10.74 21.43
CA LEU A 14 -24.69 11.68 21.41
C LEU A 14 -24.39 12.13 19.98
N ASP A 15 -24.41 13.44 19.71
CA ASP A 15 -23.97 13.96 18.42
C ASP A 15 -22.45 13.85 18.30
N LEU A 16 -21.99 12.98 17.41
CA LEU A 16 -20.57 12.71 17.19
C LEU A 16 -19.93 13.69 16.22
N ALA A 17 -20.70 14.47 15.45
CA ALA A 17 -20.15 15.35 14.41
C ALA A 17 -19.15 16.37 14.97
N PRO A 18 -19.45 17.09 16.08
CA PRO A 18 -18.52 18.07 16.64
C PRO A 18 -17.23 17.44 17.17
N PHE A 19 -17.28 16.20 17.65
CA PHE A 19 -16.09 15.47 18.11
C PHE A 19 -15.24 14.97 16.94
N LYS A 20 -15.87 14.46 15.88
CA LYS A 20 -15.17 14.05 14.65
C LYS A 20 -14.46 15.22 14.00
N GLU A 21 -15.11 16.38 13.90
CA GLU A 21 -14.50 17.60 13.37
C GLU A 21 -13.29 18.03 14.21
N LEU A 22 -13.41 18.02 15.54
CA LEU A 22 -12.31 18.34 16.44
C LEU A 22 -11.14 17.37 16.23
N LEU A 23 -11.39 16.05 16.29
CA LEU A 23 -10.35 15.01 16.16
C LEU A 23 -9.68 15.03 14.77
N LEU A 24 -10.44 15.30 13.72
CA LEU A 24 -9.90 15.47 12.37
C LEU A 24 -8.99 16.70 12.31
N ALA A 25 -9.44 17.83 12.83
CA ALA A 25 -8.70 19.09 12.79
C ALA A 25 -7.43 19.05 13.66
N THR A 26 -7.46 18.39 14.82
CA THR A 26 -6.33 18.39 15.76
C THR A 26 -5.36 17.24 15.53
N CYS A 27 -5.87 16.07 15.16
CA CYS A 27 -5.11 14.82 15.15
C CYS A 27 -5.19 14.07 13.82
N GLY A 28 -5.99 14.55 12.86
CA GLY A 28 -6.13 13.94 11.55
C GLY A 28 -7.07 12.72 11.52
N PHE A 29 -7.63 12.30 12.66
CA PHE A 29 -8.45 11.10 12.73
C PHE A 29 -9.73 11.25 11.92
N PHE A 30 -9.88 10.36 10.93
CA PHE A 30 -11.09 10.24 10.15
C PHE A 30 -11.84 8.96 10.54
N PHE A 31 -13.14 9.09 10.74
CA PHE A 31 -14.01 8.00 11.12
C PHE A 31 -14.93 7.66 9.95
N GLU A 32 -14.60 6.57 9.24
CA GLU A 32 -15.47 6.00 8.22
C GLU A 32 -16.78 5.46 8.83
N LYS A 33 -17.79 5.29 7.97
CA LYS A 33 -19.06 4.66 8.36
C LYS A 33 -18.79 3.28 8.96
N GLY A 34 -19.23 3.07 10.21
CA GLY A 34 -19.04 1.82 10.95
C GLY A 34 -18.02 1.89 12.09
N ARG A 35 -17.14 2.90 12.15
CA ARG A 35 -16.24 3.14 13.31
C ARG A 35 -16.79 4.12 14.35
N GLU A 36 -17.99 4.64 14.12
CA GLU A 36 -18.66 5.60 15.01
C GLU A 36 -18.94 5.03 16.40
N GLN A 37 -19.20 3.72 16.49
CA GLN A 37 -19.40 3.06 17.77
C GLN A 37 -18.14 3.08 18.63
N THR A 38 -16.97 2.83 18.04
CA THR A 38 -15.68 2.91 18.75
C THR A 38 -15.46 4.32 19.31
N LEU A 39 -15.85 5.35 18.57
CA LEU A 39 -15.79 6.73 19.04
C LEU A 39 -16.80 6.99 20.19
N CYS A 40 -18.07 6.56 20.07
CA CYS A 40 -19.08 6.68 21.16
C CYS A 40 -18.56 6.00 22.44
N ASP A 41 -18.03 4.79 22.33
CA ASP A 41 -17.54 4.00 23.47
C ASP A 41 -16.33 4.67 24.13
N ALA A 42 -15.39 5.19 23.33
CA ALA A 42 -14.22 5.92 23.82
C ALA A 42 -14.63 7.22 24.52
N LEU A 43 -15.53 8.00 23.92
CA LEU A 43 -16.06 9.25 24.50
C LEU A 43 -16.75 8.96 25.83
N ASN A 44 -17.66 8.01 25.89
CA ASN A 44 -18.34 7.62 27.13
C ASN A 44 -17.35 7.25 28.23
N ARG A 45 -16.36 6.42 27.90
CA ARG A 45 -15.35 5.96 28.86
C ARG A 45 -14.56 7.14 29.42
N ARG A 46 -14.17 8.09 28.58
CA ARG A 46 -13.39 9.25 29.00
C ARG A 46 -14.23 10.31 29.72
N MET A 47 -15.44 10.58 29.27
CA MET A 47 -16.43 11.45 29.95
C MET A 47 -16.67 10.95 31.37
N SER A 48 -16.95 9.65 31.54
CA SER A 48 -17.10 9.02 32.85
C SER A 48 -15.83 9.13 33.70
N ALA A 49 -14.65 8.85 33.13
CA ALA A 49 -13.38 8.90 33.85
C ALA A 49 -12.94 10.33 34.25
N SER A 50 -13.36 11.35 33.51
CA SER A 50 -13.09 12.76 33.81
C SER A 50 -14.16 13.41 34.69
N GLY A 51 -15.27 12.71 34.93
CA GLY A 51 -16.42 13.24 35.69
C GLY A 51 -17.24 14.29 34.94
N VAL A 52 -17.09 14.39 33.61
CA VAL A 52 -17.81 15.35 32.77
C VAL A 52 -18.92 14.60 32.02
N ASN A 53 -20.17 14.88 32.40
CA ASN A 53 -21.33 14.15 31.88
C ASN A 53 -22.07 14.91 30.75
N ASP A 54 -21.61 16.11 30.41
CA ASP A 54 -22.17 16.94 29.35
C ASP A 54 -21.23 16.96 28.13
N ALA A 55 -21.79 16.75 26.94
CA ALA A 55 -21.01 16.60 25.72
C ALA A 55 -20.29 17.89 25.32
N ASP A 56 -20.96 19.04 25.42
CA ASP A 56 -20.39 20.34 25.06
C ASP A 56 -19.29 20.76 26.05
N ALA A 57 -19.50 20.50 27.33
CA ALA A 57 -18.49 20.68 28.37
C ALA A 57 -17.28 19.78 28.12
N TYR A 58 -17.49 18.51 27.74
CA TYR A 58 -16.39 17.60 27.42
C TYR A 58 -15.64 18.03 26.16
N GLN A 59 -16.35 18.48 25.12
CA GLN A 59 -15.73 19.02 23.91
C GLN A 59 -14.89 20.27 24.22
N SER A 60 -15.36 21.14 25.11
CA SER A 60 -14.61 22.31 25.58
C SER A 60 -13.36 21.90 26.37
N LEU A 61 -13.47 20.87 27.22
CA LEU A 61 -12.33 20.29 27.92
C LEU A 61 -11.27 19.79 26.94
N LEU A 62 -11.66 19.01 25.92
CA LEU A 62 -10.74 18.49 24.90
C LEU A 62 -9.97 19.59 24.16
N ARG A 63 -10.57 20.77 23.96
CA ARG A 63 -9.90 21.93 23.34
C ARG A 63 -8.90 22.61 24.27
N SER A 64 -9.19 22.65 25.57
CA SER A 64 -8.39 23.37 26.57
C SER A 64 -7.31 22.51 27.24
N ASP A 65 -7.52 21.19 27.33
CA ASP A 65 -6.61 20.26 27.99
C ASP A 65 -6.09 19.23 26.99
N SER A 66 -4.88 19.48 26.50
CA SER A 66 -4.19 18.58 25.57
C SER A 66 -3.93 17.20 26.17
N LYS A 67 -3.83 17.05 27.49
CA LYS A 67 -3.63 15.74 28.13
C LYS A 67 -4.89 14.89 28.03
N GLU A 68 -6.06 15.50 28.20
CA GLU A 68 -7.32 14.77 28.06
C GLU A 68 -7.58 14.35 26.61
N LEU A 69 -7.25 15.23 25.65
CA LEU A 69 -7.28 14.87 24.22
C LEU A 69 -6.40 13.65 23.92
N LEU A 70 -5.16 13.61 24.43
CA LEU A 70 -4.27 12.47 24.23
C LEU A 70 -4.83 11.18 24.84
N ARG A 71 -5.44 11.23 26.03
CA ARG A 71 -6.09 10.05 26.64
C ARG A 71 -7.28 9.54 25.83
N LEU A 72 -8.00 10.41 25.13
CA LEU A 72 -9.03 9.99 24.19
C LEU A 72 -8.42 9.33 22.95
N VAL A 73 -7.36 9.93 22.40
CA VAL A 73 -6.64 9.40 21.23
C VAL A 73 -6.08 7.99 21.49
N GLU A 74 -5.55 7.71 22.69
CA GLU A 74 -5.09 6.37 23.11
C GLU A 74 -6.13 5.25 22.90
N LEU A 75 -7.42 5.58 22.93
CA LEU A 75 -8.50 4.61 22.75
C LEU A 75 -8.89 4.40 21.28
N LEU A 76 -8.40 5.26 20.38
CA LEU A 76 -8.85 5.36 18.98
C LEU A 76 -7.78 4.90 17.98
N THR A 77 -6.51 4.90 18.41
CA THR A 77 -5.34 4.49 17.64
C THR A 77 -5.36 2.99 17.31
N VAL A 78 -4.90 2.64 16.12
CA VAL A 78 -4.71 1.26 15.68
C VAL A 78 -3.21 0.99 15.60
N ASN A 79 -2.68 0.24 16.57
CA ASN A 79 -1.25 0.06 16.79
C ASN A 79 -0.73 -1.28 16.23
N GLU A 80 -1.02 -1.60 14.97
CA GLU A 80 -0.51 -2.84 14.38
C GLU A 80 0.95 -2.66 13.90
N THR A 81 1.90 -3.14 14.70
CA THR A 81 3.33 -3.12 14.36
C THR A 81 4.04 -4.39 14.81
N TYR A 82 5.22 -4.66 14.22
CA TYR A 82 6.05 -5.83 14.51
C TYR A 82 7.48 -5.61 14.02
N PHE A 83 8.42 -6.32 14.64
CA PHE A 83 9.83 -6.21 14.30
C PHE A 83 10.10 -6.61 12.86
N LEU A 84 11.02 -5.88 12.21
CA LEU A 84 11.50 -6.09 10.84
C LEU A 84 10.38 -6.10 9.79
N ARG A 85 9.35 -5.26 9.99
CA ARG A 85 8.27 -5.06 9.02
C ARG A 85 8.80 -4.46 7.71
N GLU A 86 8.42 -5.07 6.59
CA GLU A 86 8.92 -4.84 5.20
C GLU A 86 10.46 -4.65 5.19
N PRO A 87 11.21 -5.75 5.39
CA PRO A 87 12.66 -5.69 5.60
C PRO A 87 13.42 -5.11 4.40
N ASP A 88 12.84 -5.14 3.20
CA ASP A 88 13.45 -4.60 1.99
C ASP A 88 13.75 -3.09 2.10
N HIS A 89 12.89 -2.31 2.75
CA HIS A 89 13.16 -0.88 3.02
C HIS A 89 14.25 -0.67 4.08
N LEU A 90 14.35 -1.55 5.08
CA LEU A 90 15.43 -1.52 6.06
C LEU A 90 16.77 -1.89 5.40
N ASN A 91 16.77 -2.89 4.53
CA ASN A 91 17.94 -3.30 3.75
C ASN A 91 18.37 -2.19 2.79
N LEU A 92 17.44 -1.55 2.08
CA LEU A 92 17.72 -0.39 1.22
C LEU A 92 18.44 0.72 2.02
N MET A 93 17.93 1.05 3.21
CA MET A 93 18.56 2.04 4.08
C MET A 93 20.01 1.63 4.40
N VAL A 94 20.21 0.42 4.92
CA VAL A 94 21.51 -0.04 5.45
C VAL A 94 22.54 -0.29 4.36
N ASP A 95 22.13 -0.92 3.25
CA ASP A 95 23.06 -1.37 2.21
C ASP A 95 23.34 -0.30 1.17
N LYS A 96 22.47 0.70 1.02
CA LYS A 96 22.55 1.67 -0.08
C LYS A 96 22.54 3.11 0.40
N LEU A 97 21.51 3.53 1.14
CA LEU A 97 21.33 4.94 1.50
C LEU A 97 22.41 5.40 2.47
N LEU A 98 22.62 4.69 3.57
CA LEU A 98 23.58 5.07 4.62
C LEU A 98 25.03 5.13 4.13
N PRO A 99 25.56 4.14 3.37
CA PRO A 99 26.92 4.24 2.81
C PRO A 99 27.13 5.51 1.97
N SER A 100 26.16 5.89 1.14
CA SER A 100 26.24 7.11 0.34
C SER A 100 26.20 8.40 1.18
N MET A 101 25.44 8.40 2.28
CA MET A 101 25.31 9.55 3.18
C MET A 101 26.53 9.75 4.10
N MET A 102 27.20 8.66 4.49
CA MET A 102 28.40 8.71 5.33
C MET A 102 29.64 9.16 4.55
N GLY A 103 29.73 8.84 3.26
CA GLY A 103 30.87 9.21 2.40
C GLY A 103 31.06 10.71 2.18
N GLY A 104 30.08 11.56 2.55
CA GLY A 104 30.11 13.01 2.34
C GLY A 104 29.97 13.88 3.59
N LYS A 105 29.96 13.30 4.81
CA LYS A 105 29.68 14.05 6.05
C LYS A 105 30.89 14.18 6.97
N SER A 106 31.10 15.40 7.48
CA SER A 106 32.11 15.75 8.48
C SER A 106 31.70 15.25 9.87
N GLY A 107 31.90 13.96 10.15
CA GLY A 107 31.99 13.41 11.52
C GLY A 107 30.72 13.40 12.38
N ARG A 108 29.61 14.02 11.97
CA ARG A 108 28.34 13.97 12.73
C ARG A 108 27.58 12.65 12.52
N PRO A 109 26.88 12.13 13.54
CA PRO A 109 26.02 10.96 13.38
C PRO A 109 24.92 11.20 12.33
N VAL A 110 24.55 10.14 11.62
CA VAL A 110 23.39 10.15 10.73
C VAL A 110 22.12 10.08 11.60
N ARG A 111 21.21 11.02 11.39
CA ARG A 111 19.98 11.15 12.19
C ARG A 111 18.82 10.44 11.49
N ILE A 112 18.21 9.48 12.19
CA ILE A 112 17.10 8.68 11.68
C ILE A 112 15.87 8.94 12.53
N LEU A 113 14.76 9.31 11.89
CA LEU A 113 13.46 9.52 12.52
C LEU A 113 12.49 8.44 12.04
N SER A 114 11.76 7.82 12.96
CA SER A 114 10.59 6.98 12.68
C SER A 114 9.35 7.74 13.19
N ALA A 115 8.54 8.21 12.26
CA ALA A 115 7.36 9.04 12.49
C ALA A 115 6.10 8.16 12.48
N GLY A 116 5.40 8.09 13.62
CA GLY A 116 4.34 7.13 13.88
C GLY A 116 4.90 5.76 14.27
N CYS A 117 5.80 5.73 15.26
CA CYS A 117 6.55 4.53 15.64
C CYS A 117 5.74 3.48 16.40
N SER A 118 4.50 3.80 16.78
CA SER A 118 3.61 2.97 17.59
C SER A 118 4.33 2.43 18.84
N THR A 119 4.26 1.14 19.11
CA THR A 119 4.87 0.50 20.29
C THR A 119 6.39 0.30 20.20
N GLY A 120 7.07 0.84 19.18
CA GLY A 120 8.53 0.96 19.14
C GLY A 120 9.28 -0.10 18.33
N GLU A 121 8.58 -1.06 17.74
CA GLU A 121 9.20 -2.13 16.95
C GLU A 121 10.01 -1.61 15.74
N GLU A 122 9.56 -0.58 15.03
CA GLU A 122 10.28 -0.03 13.87
C GLU A 122 11.62 0.64 14.28
N PRO A 123 11.66 1.58 15.24
CA PRO A 123 12.91 2.17 15.75
C PRO A 123 13.92 1.13 16.24
N TYR A 124 13.45 0.09 16.95
CA TYR A 124 14.33 -0.97 17.41
C TYR A 124 14.78 -1.90 16.27
N SER A 125 13.95 -2.13 15.25
CA SER A 125 14.35 -2.85 14.05
C SER A 125 15.47 -2.12 13.30
N ILE A 126 15.36 -0.79 13.18
CA ILE A 126 16.41 0.06 12.63
C ILE A 126 17.70 -0.10 13.44
N ALA A 127 17.64 0.00 14.77
CA ALA A 127 18.80 -0.17 15.64
C ALA A 127 19.47 -1.55 15.48
N ILE A 128 18.69 -2.62 15.44
CA ILE A 128 19.18 -3.98 15.21
C ILE A 128 19.87 -4.11 13.85
N MET A 129 19.25 -3.61 12.78
CA MET A 129 19.83 -3.67 11.43
C MET A 129 21.14 -2.89 11.31
N LEU A 130 21.22 -1.72 11.97
CA LEU A 130 22.46 -0.96 12.06
C LEU A 130 23.54 -1.70 12.85
N ARG A 131 23.17 -2.37 13.94
CA ARG A 131 24.09 -3.16 14.75
C ARG A 131 24.63 -4.37 13.98
N GLU A 132 23.77 -5.05 13.21
CA GLU A 132 24.19 -6.17 12.35
C GLU A 132 25.19 -5.72 11.28
N ARG A 133 25.00 -4.52 10.70
CA ARG A 133 25.87 -4.03 9.64
C ARG A 133 27.16 -3.37 10.13
N TYR A 134 27.06 -2.53 11.15
CA TYR A 134 28.14 -1.64 11.59
C TYR A 134 28.74 -2.06 12.93
N GLY A 135 28.24 -3.13 13.55
CA GLY A 135 28.73 -3.59 14.84
C GLY A 135 28.61 -2.52 15.93
N ALA A 136 29.55 -2.51 16.86
CA ALA A 136 29.55 -1.60 18.01
C ALA A 136 29.66 -0.11 17.63
N ASP A 137 30.18 0.21 16.44
CA ASP A 137 30.29 1.60 15.96
C ASP A 137 28.92 2.27 15.71
N CYS A 138 27.83 1.50 15.63
CA CYS A 138 26.51 2.02 15.31
C CYS A 138 26.03 3.12 16.28
N GLU A 139 26.38 3.04 17.57
CA GLU A 139 25.98 4.03 18.59
C GLU A 139 26.64 5.39 18.36
N ARG A 140 27.85 5.40 17.79
CA ARG A 140 28.57 6.63 17.44
C ARG A 140 28.13 7.17 16.08
N LEU A 141 27.82 6.28 15.14
CA LEU A 141 27.51 6.64 13.76
C LEU A 141 26.06 7.07 13.53
N PHE A 142 25.12 6.64 14.38
CA PHE A 142 23.69 6.83 14.16
C PHE A 142 22.95 7.26 15.42
N THR A 143 21.98 8.16 15.27
CA THR A 143 21.00 8.49 16.31
C THR A 143 19.60 8.18 15.81
N ILE A 144 18.79 7.48 16.62
CA ILE A 144 17.45 7.04 16.24
C ILE A 144 16.43 7.68 17.17
N THR A 145 15.41 8.32 16.60
CA THR A 145 14.26 8.85 17.35
C THR A 145 12.97 8.25 16.79
N GLY A 146 12.19 7.61 17.64
CA GLY A 146 10.82 7.21 17.34
C GLY A 146 9.84 8.21 17.94
N VAL A 147 8.82 8.60 17.18
CA VAL A 147 7.78 9.49 17.70
C VAL A 147 6.39 8.96 17.38
N ASP A 148 5.46 9.12 18.32
CA ASP A 148 4.05 8.78 18.13
C ASP A 148 3.13 9.73 18.93
N ILE A 149 1.88 9.86 18.49
CA ILE A 149 0.87 10.63 19.23
C ILE A 149 0.32 9.82 20.41
N ASP A 150 0.35 8.49 20.33
CA ASP A 150 -0.16 7.58 21.36
C ASP A 150 0.83 7.48 22.54
N THR A 151 0.49 8.15 23.64
CA THR A 151 1.25 8.17 24.89
C THR A 151 1.46 6.78 25.48
N ASN A 152 0.48 5.87 25.35
CA ASN A 152 0.59 4.51 25.86
C ASN A 152 1.51 3.66 24.97
N ALA A 153 1.41 3.80 23.65
CA ALA A 153 2.31 3.11 22.72
C ALA A 153 3.78 3.53 22.95
N VAL A 154 4.04 4.83 23.13
CA VAL A 154 5.38 5.35 23.47
C VAL A 154 5.87 4.83 24.82
N ALA A 155 5.00 4.68 25.82
CA ALA A 155 5.37 4.10 27.10
C ALA A 155 5.81 2.62 26.97
N ILE A 156 5.08 1.84 26.16
CA ILE A 156 5.44 0.45 25.82
C ILE A 156 6.80 0.41 25.10
N ALA A 157 6.99 1.30 24.13
CA ALA A 157 8.24 1.44 23.39
C ALA A 157 9.43 1.69 24.33
N ARG A 158 9.29 2.65 25.26
CA ARG A 158 10.31 2.95 26.30
C ARG A 158 10.57 1.78 27.24
N GLN A 159 9.55 0.99 27.56
CA GLN A 159 9.71 -0.22 28.38
C GLN A 159 10.47 -1.31 27.61
N GLY A 160 10.29 -1.38 26.30
CA GLY A 160 10.95 -2.32 25.41
C GLY A 160 10.63 -3.78 25.73
N VAL A 161 9.42 -4.07 26.21
CA VAL A 161 8.97 -5.43 26.56
C VAL A 161 7.84 -5.86 25.64
N TYR A 162 8.07 -6.95 24.90
CA TYR A 162 7.20 -7.40 23.82
C TYR A 162 6.77 -8.86 24.00
N GLY A 163 5.59 -9.18 23.49
CA GLY A 163 5.07 -10.54 23.42
C GLY A 163 5.48 -11.24 22.12
N LYS A 164 5.19 -12.54 22.03
CA LYS A 164 5.50 -13.37 20.85
C LYS A 164 5.00 -12.78 19.51
N GLY A 165 3.84 -12.12 19.52
CA GLY A 165 3.22 -11.54 18.33
C GLY A 165 4.09 -10.50 17.62
N SER A 166 4.87 -9.70 18.36
CA SER A 166 5.75 -8.68 17.79
C SER A 166 6.92 -9.28 16.99
N PHE A 167 7.24 -10.56 17.17
CA PHE A 167 8.38 -11.23 16.54
C PHE A 167 8.03 -12.07 15.31
N ARG A 168 6.80 -11.97 14.80
CA ARG A 168 6.31 -12.78 13.66
C ARG A 168 7.12 -12.68 12.37
N GLY A 169 7.91 -11.61 12.20
CA GLY A 169 8.80 -11.40 11.05
C GLY A 169 10.29 -11.48 11.38
N MET A 170 10.65 -11.95 12.58
CA MET A 170 12.03 -11.96 13.07
C MET A 170 12.56 -13.39 13.18
N GLU A 171 13.74 -13.63 12.60
CA GLU A 171 14.45 -14.90 12.73
C GLU A 171 14.78 -15.21 14.21
N PRO A 172 14.64 -16.47 14.67
CA PRO A 172 14.92 -16.85 16.06
C PRO A 172 16.33 -16.44 16.53
N SER A 173 17.32 -16.50 15.65
CA SER A 173 18.70 -16.11 15.95
C SER A 173 18.88 -14.61 16.22
N LEU A 174 18.01 -13.75 15.65
CA LEU A 174 18.00 -12.32 15.98
C LEU A 174 17.31 -12.08 17.32
N LEU A 175 16.21 -12.80 17.59
CA LEU A 175 15.51 -12.74 18.87
C LEU A 175 16.45 -13.11 20.03
N GLU A 176 17.18 -14.23 19.90
CA GLU A 176 18.12 -14.70 20.92
C GLU A 176 19.28 -13.74 21.17
N ARG A 177 19.78 -13.06 20.13
CA ARG A 177 20.90 -12.12 20.24
C ARG A 177 20.50 -10.77 20.84
N TYR A 178 19.32 -10.27 20.48
CA TYR A 178 18.93 -8.88 20.76
C TYR A 178 17.85 -8.74 21.83
N PHE A 179 17.31 -9.85 22.35
CA PHE A 179 16.29 -9.81 23.38
C PHE A 179 16.59 -10.80 24.50
N LYS A 180 16.09 -10.49 25.70
CA LYS A 180 16.20 -11.34 26.89
C LYS A 180 14.82 -11.73 27.37
N PRO A 181 14.56 -13.02 27.68
CA PRO A 181 13.31 -13.41 28.31
C PRO A 181 13.15 -12.69 29.66
N CYS A 182 11.96 -12.15 29.93
CA CYS A 182 11.67 -11.38 31.15
C CYS A 182 10.34 -11.77 31.82
N GLY A 183 9.81 -12.94 31.48
CA GLY A 183 8.57 -13.50 32.01
C GLY A 183 7.95 -14.50 31.01
N PRO A 184 6.86 -15.17 31.38
CA PRO A 184 6.18 -16.12 30.50
C PRO A 184 5.78 -15.47 29.17
N GLY A 185 6.43 -15.89 28.09
CA GLY A 185 6.16 -15.40 26.72
C GLY A 185 6.50 -13.93 26.46
N LYS A 186 7.26 -13.27 27.36
CA LYS A 186 7.69 -11.86 27.22
C LYS A 186 9.19 -11.74 27.07
N TYR A 187 9.60 -10.83 26.19
CA TYR A 187 10.99 -10.57 25.85
C TYR A 187 11.28 -9.08 25.99
N ARG A 188 12.42 -8.73 26.58
CA ARG A 188 12.89 -7.36 26.72
C ARG A 188 14.01 -7.10 25.71
N VAL A 189 13.97 -5.94 25.06
CA VAL A 189 15.04 -5.46 24.19
C VAL A 189 16.36 -5.41 24.96
N GLY A 190 17.43 -5.87 24.34
CA GLY A 190 18.78 -5.82 24.87
C GLY A 190 19.21 -4.38 25.13
N GLU A 191 19.93 -4.17 26.23
CA GLU A 191 20.25 -2.82 26.72
C GLU A 191 21.05 -1.96 25.73
N ASN A 192 21.92 -2.58 24.94
CA ASN A 192 22.67 -1.94 23.86
C ASN A 192 21.77 -1.38 22.75
N ILE A 193 20.72 -2.12 22.37
CA ILE A 193 19.72 -1.65 21.40
C ILE A 193 18.81 -0.59 22.06
N GLY A 194 18.39 -0.85 23.30
CA GLY A 194 17.53 0.03 24.09
C GLY A 194 18.08 1.45 24.21
N ARG A 195 19.37 1.59 24.52
CA ARG A 195 20.04 2.90 24.72
C ARG A 195 20.24 3.70 23.43
N GLN A 196 20.22 3.05 22.25
CA GLN A 196 20.43 3.72 20.97
C GLN A 196 19.20 4.48 20.47
N VAL A 197 18.02 4.16 21.00
CA VAL A 197 16.74 4.69 20.54
C VAL A 197 16.14 5.63 21.58
N ARG A 198 15.72 6.82 21.14
CA ARG A 198 14.93 7.76 21.94
C ARG A 198 13.49 7.76 21.46
N PHE A 199 12.56 7.99 22.39
CA PHE A 199 11.13 8.04 22.08
C PHE A 199 10.51 9.31 22.61
N GLU A 200 9.74 10.01 21.77
CA GLU A 200 9.00 11.21 22.14
C GLU A 200 7.52 11.11 21.77
N VAL A 201 6.68 11.77 22.56
CA VAL A 201 5.25 11.88 22.26
C VAL A 201 5.04 13.11 21.39
N VAL A 202 4.64 12.93 20.14
CA VAL A 202 4.53 14.00 19.16
C VAL A 202 3.27 13.82 18.32
N ASN A 203 2.48 14.88 18.23
CA ASN A 203 1.46 15.02 17.21
C ASN A 203 2.11 15.54 15.92
N LEU A 204 2.09 14.76 14.84
CA LEU A 204 2.65 15.18 13.54
C LEU A 204 1.91 16.37 12.91
N LEU A 205 0.67 16.65 13.33
CA LEU A 205 -0.08 17.87 12.99
C LEU A 205 0.11 19.01 14.01
N GLY A 206 0.92 18.81 15.05
CA GLY A 206 1.29 19.85 16.01
C GLY A 206 2.20 20.92 15.39
N ALA A 207 2.21 22.12 15.99
CA ALA A 207 3.00 23.25 15.50
C ALA A 207 4.48 23.22 15.94
N ASN A 208 4.81 22.49 17.01
CA ASN A 208 6.14 22.47 17.61
C ASN A 208 6.68 21.04 17.63
N TYR A 209 7.90 20.85 17.13
CA TYR A 209 8.61 19.57 17.14
C TYR A 209 9.83 19.64 18.07
N PRO A 210 10.14 18.54 18.79
CA PRO A 210 11.35 18.46 19.60
C PRO A 210 12.61 18.57 18.75
N GLN A 211 13.72 19.04 19.33
CA GLN A 211 14.99 19.26 18.60
C GLN A 211 15.51 17.98 17.94
N GLU A 212 15.22 16.84 18.54
CA GLU A 212 15.53 15.49 18.09
C GLU A 212 14.96 15.19 16.71
N MET A 213 13.83 15.82 16.33
CA MET A 213 13.17 15.65 15.03
C MET A 213 13.67 16.60 13.93
N LEU A 214 14.52 17.58 14.24
CA LEU A 214 14.97 18.58 13.26
C LEU A 214 16.11 18.04 12.40
N LEU A 215 16.09 18.29 11.09
CA LEU A 215 17.14 17.91 10.14
C LEU A 215 17.53 16.41 10.18
N PRO A 216 16.59 15.45 10.23
CA PRO A 216 16.90 14.04 10.05
C PRO A 216 17.44 13.83 8.64
N ASP A 217 18.33 12.86 8.51
CA ASP A 217 18.88 12.45 7.23
C ASP A 217 17.99 11.38 6.57
N ILE A 218 17.31 10.58 7.40
CA ILE A 218 16.31 9.60 6.97
C ILE A 218 15.08 9.73 7.85
N ILE A 219 13.91 9.78 7.22
CA ILE A 219 12.60 9.68 7.89
C ILE A 219 11.93 8.39 7.40
N PHE A 220 11.46 7.56 8.32
CA PHE A 220 10.47 6.52 8.07
C PHE A 220 9.09 7.07 8.45
N TYR A 221 8.14 7.01 7.52
CA TYR A 221 6.74 7.39 7.73
C TYR A 221 5.85 6.35 7.04
N ARG A 222 5.73 5.17 7.67
CA ARG A 222 5.22 3.94 7.06
C ARG A 222 4.03 3.39 7.80
N ASN A 223 2.99 2.99 7.05
CA ASN A 223 1.75 2.40 7.54
C ASN A 223 1.01 3.29 8.55
N VAL A 224 1.15 4.61 8.41
CA VAL A 224 0.53 5.62 9.26
C VAL A 224 -0.46 6.46 8.45
N SER A 225 -0.09 6.84 7.22
CA SER A 225 -0.89 7.78 6.42
C SER A 225 -2.19 7.17 5.91
N ILE A 226 -2.27 5.84 5.84
CA ILE A 226 -3.45 5.08 5.39
C ILE A 226 -4.73 5.38 6.19
N TYR A 227 -4.60 5.91 7.42
CA TYR A 227 -5.74 6.26 8.28
C TYR A 227 -6.21 7.70 8.13
N PHE A 228 -5.50 8.51 7.33
CA PHE A 228 -5.77 9.94 7.19
C PHE A 228 -6.42 10.24 5.84
N PRO A 229 -7.33 11.23 5.77
CA PRO A 229 -7.81 11.76 4.49
C PRO A 229 -6.65 12.39 3.71
N GLN A 230 -6.77 12.41 2.37
CA GLN A 230 -5.71 12.88 1.48
C GLN A 230 -5.17 14.27 1.84
N GLN A 231 -6.03 15.20 2.28
CA GLN A 231 -5.60 16.54 2.70
C GLN A 231 -4.64 16.49 3.89
N ILE A 232 -4.95 15.69 4.91
CA ILE A 232 -4.14 15.51 6.11
C ILE A 232 -2.83 14.79 5.77
N GLN A 233 -2.87 13.77 4.90
CA GLN A 233 -1.67 13.08 4.42
C GLN A 233 -0.68 14.08 3.79
N ARG A 234 -1.17 14.95 2.91
CA ARG A 234 -0.35 15.99 2.25
C ARG A 234 0.25 16.98 3.24
N GLU A 235 -0.53 17.39 4.24
CA GLU A 235 -0.07 18.31 5.27
C GLU A 235 1.05 17.71 6.12
N ILE A 236 0.85 16.50 6.65
CA ILE A 236 1.88 15.80 7.44
C ILE A 236 3.13 15.58 6.59
N PHE A 237 2.97 15.11 5.36
CA PHE A 237 4.09 14.88 4.44
C PHE A 237 4.88 16.16 4.16
N GLY A 238 4.18 17.28 3.91
CA GLY A 238 4.81 18.59 3.71
C GLY A 238 5.62 19.03 4.93
N ARG A 239 5.12 18.81 6.14
CA ARG A 239 5.84 19.11 7.39
C ARG A 239 7.07 18.23 7.57
N LEU A 240 6.94 16.91 7.36
CA LEU A 240 8.07 15.98 7.42
C LEU A 240 9.15 16.31 6.37
N ALA A 241 8.75 16.67 5.15
CA ALA A 241 9.66 17.15 4.10
C ALA A 241 10.38 18.46 4.50
N GLY A 242 9.68 19.35 5.22
CA GLY A 242 10.24 20.56 5.81
C GLY A 242 11.30 20.28 6.87
N LEU A 243 11.06 19.27 7.72
CA LEU A 243 12.02 18.83 8.74
C LEU A 243 13.27 18.18 8.15
N LEU A 244 13.11 17.40 7.08
CA LEU A 244 14.17 16.61 6.45
C LEU A 244 15.40 17.46 6.09
N GLY A 245 16.59 16.99 6.44
CA GLY A 245 17.85 17.64 6.09
C GLY A 245 18.11 17.61 4.58
N ASP A 246 18.96 18.51 4.11
CA ASP A 246 19.32 18.58 2.69
C ASP A 246 19.92 17.28 2.17
N GLY A 247 19.42 16.82 1.01
CA GLY A 247 19.81 15.53 0.44
C GLY A 247 19.24 14.31 1.18
N GLY A 248 18.46 14.51 2.24
CA GLY A 248 17.85 13.46 3.05
C GLY A 248 16.77 12.68 2.30
N CYS A 249 16.41 11.52 2.85
CA CYS A 249 15.43 10.60 2.29
C CYS A 249 14.21 10.43 3.21
N LEU A 250 13.03 10.31 2.63
CA LEU A 250 11.80 9.95 3.33
C LEU A 250 11.24 8.65 2.72
N ILE A 251 11.17 7.62 3.55
CA ILE A 251 10.73 6.27 3.18
C ILE A 251 9.29 6.10 3.68
N VAL A 252 8.38 5.78 2.76
CA VAL A 252 6.96 5.50 3.04
C VAL A 252 6.62 4.03 2.79
N GLY A 253 5.48 3.57 3.29
CA GLY A 253 5.04 2.19 3.06
C GLY A 253 4.72 1.98 1.59
N ALA A 254 4.85 0.74 1.10
CA ALA A 254 4.64 0.43 -0.32
C ALA A 254 3.25 0.86 -0.84
N THR A 255 2.22 0.81 0.01
CA THR A 255 0.85 1.23 -0.31
C THR A 255 0.63 2.74 -0.21
N GLU A 256 1.59 3.50 0.32
CA GLU A 256 1.50 4.94 0.59
C GLU A 256 2.29 5.77 -0.45
N THR A 257 3.14 5.11 -1.25
CA THR A 257 4.05 5.73 -2.22
C THR A 257 3.35 6.69 -3.18
N LEU A 258 2.24 6.32 -3.81
CA LEU A 258 1.62 7.15 -4.86
C LEU A 258 0.77 8.32 -4.32
N HIS A 259 0.43 8.32 -3.04
CA HIS A 259 -0.43 9.36 -2.44
C HIS A 259 0.34 10.65 -2.13
N HIS A 260 1.67 10.59 -2.08
CA HIS A 260 2.55 11.67 -1.63
C HIS A 260 3.39 12.31 -2.74
N ASP A 261 3.20 11.92 -4.00
CA ASP A 261 3.90 12.52 -5.14
C ASP A 261 3.23 13.84 -5.54
N ILE A 262 3.36 14.82 -4.66
CA ILE A 262 2.75 16.16 -4.77
C ILE A 262 3.78 17.22 -5.19
N GLY A 263 4.95 16.80 -5.67
CA GLY A 263 6.01 17.70 -6.17
C GLY A 263 6.86 18.40 -5.11
N ILE A 264 6.69 18.07 -3.81
CA ILE A 264 7.51 18.66 -2.71
C ILE A 264 8.88 17.96 -2.62
N LEU A 265 8.92 16.64 -2.78
CA LEU A 265 10.13 15.83 -2.80
C LEU A 265 10.16 15.03 -4.10
N SER A 266 11.35 14.67 -4.58
CA SER A 266 11.49 13.85 -5.78
C SER A 266 11.30 12.38 -5.44
N LEU A 267 10.40 11.70 -6.14
CA LEU A 267 10.25 10.25 -6.06
C LEU A 267 11.43 9.56 -6.76
N VAL A 268 12.08 8.64 -6.07
CA VAL A 268 13.23 7.87 -6.54
C VAL A 268 12.91 6.39 -6.45
N GLU A 269 13.13 5.68 -7.56
CA GLU A 269 13.11 4.21 -7.59
C GLU A 269 14.53 3.68 -7.44
N GLN A 270 14.72 2.70 -6.56
CA GLN A 270 15.96 1.95 -6.44
C GLN A 270 15.68 0.51 -6.03
N ASP A 271 16.23 -0.44 -6.79
CA ASP A 271 16.05 -1.88 -6.55
C ASP A 271 14.56 -2.27 -6.45
N SER A 272 13.70 -1.66 -7.28
CA SER A 272 12.24 -1.82 -7.27
C SER A 272 11.52 -1.33 -6.00
N LEU A 273 12.22 -0.56 -5.16
CA LEU A 273 11.66 0.13 -4.00
C LEU A 273 11.61 1.63 -4.26
N PHE A 274 10.66 2.31 -3.63
CA PHE A 274 10.44 3.74 -3.83
C PHE A 274 10.68 4.51 -2.54
N PHE A 275 11.32 5.67 -2.66
CA PHE A 275 11.47 6.62 -1.57
C PHE A 275 11.53 8.05 -2.12
N TYR A 276 11.31 9.01 -1.24
CA TYR A 276 11.38 10.42 -1.58
C TYR A 276 12.73 11.02 -1.20
N ARG A 277 13.26 11.92 -2.02
CA ARG A 277 14.52 12.61 -1.76
C ARG A 277 14.34 14.12 -1.78
N LYS A 278 14.92 14.81 -0.79
CA LYS A 278 15.01 16.27 -0.77
C LYS A 278 16.18 16.73 -1.62
N ALA A 279 15.92 17.63 -2.57
CA ALA A 279 16.97 18.25 -3.35
C ALA A 279 17.92 18.99 -2.39
N PRO A 280 19.26 18.91 -2.59
CA PRO A 280 20.18 19.74 -1.83
C PRO A 280 19.89 21.21 -2.11
N THR A 281 19.82 22.05 -1.08
CA THR A 281 19.79 23.49 -1.31
C THR A 281 21.14 23.87 -1.94
N PRO A 282 21.18 24.48 -3.14
CA PRO A 282 22.45 24.95 -3.67
C PRO A 282 23.03 25.96 -2.70
N VAL A 283 24.18 25.61 -2.11
CA VAL A 283 24.95 26.55 -1.31
C VAL A 283 25.40 27.64 -2.26
N PHE A 284 24.77 28.80 -2.19
CA PHE A 284 25.37 30.01 -2.74
C PHE A 284 26.62 30.28 -1.90
N GLU A 285 27.76 29.70 -2.28
CA GLU A 285 29.03 30.24 -1.89
C GLU A 285 29.07 31.67 -2.42
N GLU A 286 28.89 32.65 -1.53
CA GLU A 286 29.32 34.02 -1.80
C GLU A 286 30.80 33.94 -2.20
N ARG A 287 31.06 33.91 -3.51
CA ARG A 287 32.38 34.14 -4.05
C ARG A 287 32.80 35.53 -3.62
N ARG A 288 33.55 35.59 -2.51
CA ARG A 288 34.58 36.60 -2.30
C ARG A 288 35.63 36.42 -3.40
N THR A 289 35.32 36.90 -4.60
CA THR A 289 36.34 37.24 -5.59
C THR A 289 36.38 38.74 -5.68
N LEU A 290 37.27 39.32 -4.87
CA LEU A 290 37.89 40.60 -5.15
C LEU A 290 38.37 40.61 -6.60
N SER A 291 38.02 41.71 -7.27
CA SER A 291 38.38 42.12 -8.61
C SER A 291 39.72 41.57 -9.12
N ARG A 292 39.66 40.93 -10.29
CA ARG A 292 40.72 41.08 -11.29
C ARG A 292 40.09 41.06 -12.68
N HIS A 293 40.11 42.24 -13.29
CA HIS A 293 39.90 42.45 -14.72
C HIS A 293 40.77 41.48 -15.52
N THR A 294 40.21 40.90 -16.59
CA THR A 294 40.75 41.05 -17.96
C THR A 294 39.87 40.35 -19.01
N VAL A 295 39.43 41.17 -19.97
CA VAL A 295 39.47 40.99 -21.44
C VAL A 295 38.53 39.96 -22.11
N ILE A 296 37.65 40.55 -22.92
CA ILE A 296 36.77 40.00 -23.95
C ILE A 296 37.60 39.42 -25.10
N ALA A 297 37.23 38.25 -25.62
CA ALA A 297 37.58 37.82 -26.98
C ALA A 297 36.45 36.95 -27.58
N GLU A 298 36.19 37.19 -28.86
CA GLU A 298 34.98 36.89 -29.62
C GLU A 298 34.85 35.45 -30.15
N ARG A 299 33.63 35.13 -30.60
CA ARG A 299 33.22 33.95 -31.37
C ARG A 299 33.89 33.89 -32.76
N PRO A 300 33.83 32.71 -33.39
CA PRO A 300 33.35 32.66 -34.78
C PRO A 300 32.25 31.62 -35.05
N SER A 301 31.52 31.92 -36.11
CA SER A 301 30.32 31.31 -36.68
C SER A 301 30.61 30.34 -37.84
N GLY A 302 29.61 29.51 -38.19
CA GLY A 302 29.51 28.70 -39.43
C GLY A 302 29.57 27.18 -39.15
N VAL A 303 28.78 26.28 -39.74
CA VAL A 303 28.20 26.21 -41.09
C VAL A 303 26.98 25.27 -41.10
N SER A 304 26.01 25.57 -41.98
CA SER A 304 24.79 24.80 -42.29
C SER A 304 25.03 23.62 -43.24
N ARG A 305 24.26 22.53 -43.12
CA ARG A 305 23.87 21.68 -44.27
C ARG A 305 22.61 20.84 -44.01
N GLN A 306 21.54 21.16 -44.74
CA GLN A 306 20.42 20.26 -45.06
C GLN A 306 20.78 19.38 -46.27
N VAL A 307 20.29 18.13 -46.31
CA VAL A 307 19.94 17.45 -47.58
C VAL A 307 18.71 16.54 -47.35
N ALA A 308 17.82 16.55 -48.34
CA ALA A 308 16.49 15.95 -48.38
C ALA A 308 16.45 14.49 -48.86
N ALA A 309 15.24 13.92 -48.75
CA ALA A 309 14.81 12.55 -49.02
C ALA A 309 14.80 12.13 -50.49
N ILE A 310 14.97 10.82 -50.75
CA ILE A 310 14.49 10.10 -51.95
C ILE A 310 14.14 8.65 -51.57
N SER A 311 12.87 8.27 -51.75
CA SER A 311 12.37 6.91 -52.10
C SER A 311 11.97 6.94 -53.59
N PRO A 312 11.44 5.89 -54.28
CA PRO A 312 11.11 4.51 -53.88
C PRO A 312 11.47 3.43 -54.95
N ALA A 313 11.18 2.15 -54.68
CA ALA A 313 10.74 1.20 -55.73
C ALA A 313 9.88 0.06 -55.13
N ARG A 314 8.79 -0.22 -55.84
CA ARG A 314 7.64 -1.10 -55.57
C ARG A 314 7.72 -2.31 -56.54
N SER A 315 7.08 -3.43 -56.19
CA SER A 315 6.30 -4.30 -57.12
C SER A 315 5.79 -5.52 -56.33
N GLU A 316 4.50 -5.60 -55.97
CA GLU A 316 3.36 -6.20 -56.71
C GLU A 316 3.43 -7.76 -56.75
N ASN A 317 2.34 -8.55 -56.58
CA ASN A 317 0.99 -8.32 -57.07
C ASN A 317 -0.10 -9.21 -56.41
N ARG A 318 -1.28 -8.59 -56.29
CA ARG A 318 -2.71 -9.03 -56.34
C ARG A 318 -3.08 -10.53 -56.41
N GLN A 319 -4.20 -10.85 -55.74
CA GLN A 319 -5.50 -11.15 -56.39
C GLN A 319 -6.70 -11.12 -55.41
N SER A 320 -7.81 -10.55 -55.88
CA SER A 320 -9.22 -10.74 -55.48
C SER A 320 -9.95 -11.32 -56.73
N PRO A 321 -11.25 -11.74 -56.79
CA PRO A 321 -12.38 -11.38 -55.89
C PRO A 321 -13.61 -12.37 -55.79
N LEU A 322 -14.69 -11.91 -55.10
CA LEU A 322 -16.15 -12.28 -55.19
C LEU A 322 -16.67 -13.63 -54.57
N PRO A 323 -18.00 -13.83 -54.38
CA PRO A 323 -18.97 -13.11 -53.54
C PRO A 323 -19.76 -14.06 -52.59
N ALA A 324 -20.57 -13.47 -51.70
CA ALA A 324 -21.28 -14.12 -50.60
C ALA A 324 -22.35 -15.17 -51.00
N HIS A 325 -22.31 -16.35 -50.35
CA HIS A 325 -23.43 -17.28 -50.28
C HIS A 325 -24.28 -17.02 -49.03
N ARG A 326 -25.57 -16.70 -49.27
CA ARG A 326 -26.63 -16.64 -48.27
C ARG A 326 -27.01 -18.04 -47.80
N VAL A 327 -27.12 -18.22 -46.48
CA VAL A 327 -27.85 -19.35 -45.86
C VAL A 327 -29.27 -18.85 -45.51
N PRO A 328 -30.34 -19.62 -45.75
CA PRO A 328 -31.72 -19.17 -45.49
C PRO A 328 -32.00 -19.03 -44.00
N GLY A 329 -32.59 -17.90 -43.62
CA GLY A 329 -32.97 -17.58 -42.25
C GLY A 329 -34.14 -18.44 -41.75
N ARG A 330 -34.04 -18.87 -40.48
CA ARG A 330 -35.19 -19.29 -39.68
C ARG A 330 -36.08 -18.06 -39.42
N PRO A 331 -37.42 -18.19 -39.39
CA PRO A 331 -38.30 -17.04 -39.18
C PRO A 331 -38.02 -16.40 -37.81
N LEU A 332 -37.67 -15.12 -37.81
CA LEU A 332 -37.66 -14.29 -36.61
C LEU A 332 -39.11 -14.09 -36.18
N GLN A 333 -39.49 -14.69 -35.06
CA GLN A 333 -40.73 -14.32 -34.38
C GLN A 333 -40.66 -12.84 -33.99
N PRO A 334 -41.80 -12.12 -33.98
CA PRO A 334 -41.83 -10.72 -33.58
C PRO A 334 -41.31 -10.61 -32.14
N LEU A 335 -40.20 -9.90 -31.95
CA LEU A 335 -39.74 -9.47 -30.64
C LEU A 335 -40.87 -8.61 -30.04
N GLN A 336 -41.60 -9.19 -29.10
CA GLN A 336 -42.44 -8.43 -28.19
C GLN A 336 -41.59 -7.29 -27.59
N PRO A 337 -42.15 -6.09 -27.35
CA PRO A 337 -41.39 -5.00 -26.77
C PRO A 337 -40.86 -5.49 -25.42
N ALA A 338 -39.56 -5.78 -25.38
CA ALA A 338 -38.91 -6.31 -24.20
C ALA A 338 -39.12 -5.30 -23.09
N VAL A 339 -39.86 -5.72 -22.06
CA VAL A 339 -39.90 -5.02 -20.78
C VAL A 339 -38.45 -4.74 -20.44
N ARG A 340 -38.03 -3.46 -20.42
CA ARG A 340 -36.69 -3.07 -19.95
C ARG A 340 -36.64 -3.49 -18.49
N GLN A 341 -36.13 -4.70 -18.27
CA GLN A 341 -35.90 -5.21 -16.93
C GLN A 341 -34.81 -4.36 -16.31
N ASP A 342 -34.93 -4.12 -15.00
CA ASP A 342 -33.90 -3.40 -14.27
C ASP A 342 -32.59 -4.19 -14.38
N VAL A 343 -31.58 -3.59 -15.02
CA VAL A 343 -30.24 -4.19 -15.23
C VAL A 343 -29.62 -4.63 -13.91
N ARG A 344 -29.94 -3.94 -12.79
CA ARG A 344 -29.47 -4.33 -11.46
C ARG A 344 -30.15 -5.61 -10.98
N ALA A 345 -31.45 -5.74 -11.19
CA ALA A 345 -32.20 -6.96 -10.84
C ALA A 345 -31.76 -8.16 -11.69
N LEU A 346 -31.49 -7.93 -12.99
CA LEU A 346 -30.89 -8.94 -13.86
C LEU A 346 -29.49 -9.36 -13.37
N PHE A 347 -28.69 -8.41 -12.88
CA PHE A 347 -27.36 -8.71 -12.37
C PHE A 347 -27.42 -9.53 -11.07
N ASP A 348 -28.33 -9.20 -10.16
CA ASP A 348 -28.57 -9.99 -8.94
C ASP A 348 -29.04 -11.42 -9.29
N GLN A 349 -29.91 -11.56 -10.30
CA GLN A 349 -30.32 -12.86 -10.84
C GLN A 349 -29.12 -13.64 -11.43
N ALA A 350 -28.25 -12.98 -12.19
CA ALA A 350 -27.05 -13.61 -12.76
C ALA A 350 -26.11 -14.15 -11.67
N ILE A 351 -25.94 -13.42 -10.56
CA ILE A 351 -25.17 -13.86 -9.40
C ILE A 351 -25.82 -15.09 -8.74
N GLU A 352 -27.13 -15.07 -8.54
CA GLU A 352 -27.85 -16.20 -7.94
C GLU A 352 -27.73 -17.47 -8.79
N LEU A 353 -27.88 -17.35 -10.11
CA LEU A 353 -27.67 -18.45 -11.06
C LEU A 353 -26.22 -18.97 -10.99
N ALA A 354 -25.23 -18.08 -10.91
CA ALA A 354 -23.83 -18.45 -10.76
C ALA A 354 -23.56 -19.20 -9.44
N HIS A 355 -24.11 -18.74 -8.31
CA HIS A 355 -24.01 -19.43 -7.01
C HIS A 355 -24.63 -20.83 -7.05
N ASN A 356 -25.74 -20.99 -7.77
CA ASN A 356 -26.42 -22.25 -7.99
C ASN A 356 -25.76 -23.14 -9.08
N LYS A 357 -24.57 -22.76 -9.58
CA LYS A 357 -23.81 -23.44 -10.64
C LYS A 357 -24.56 -23.58 -11.96
N GLN A 358 -25.56 -22.74 -12.20
CA GLN A 358 -26.31 -22.66 -13.45
C GLN A 358 -25.60 -21.68 -14.40
N TYR A 359 -24.37 -22.01 -14.81
CA TYR A 359 -23.49 -21.08 -15.51
C TYR A 359 -24.00 -20.68 -16.89
N GLU A 360 -24.58 -21.60 -17.65
CA GLU A 360 -25.14 -21.33 -18.98
C GLU A 360 -26.32 -20.36 -18.89
N LYS A 361 -27.22 -20.57 -17.91
CA LYS A 361 -28.34 -19.65 -17.66
C LYS A 361 -27.86 -18.29 -17.15
N SER A 362 -26.81 -18.26 -16.32
CA SER A 362 -26.19 -17.01 -15.87
C SER A 362 -25.58 -16.24 -17.04
N LEU A 363 -24.92 -16.92 -17.98
CA LEU A 363 -24.41 -16.31 -19.21
C LEU A 363 -25.52 -15.74 -20.09
N GLU A 364 -26.65 -16.43 -20.24
CA GLU A 364 -27.81 -15.92 -20.99
C GLU A 364 -28.33 -14.60 -20.40
N VAL A 365 -28.41 -14.52 -19.06
CA VAL A 365 -28.81 -13.28 -18.36
C VAL A 365 -27.75 -12.19 -18.49
N LEU A 366 -26.45 -12.53 -18.44
CA LEU A 366 -25.37 -11.56 -18.64
C LEU A 366 -25.32 -11.05 -20.07
N ASP A 367 -25.62 -11.87 -21.07
CA ASP A 367 -25.75 -11.47 -22.47
C ASP A 367 -26.95 -10.55 -22.68
N GLU A 368 -28.04 -10.75 -21.93
CA GLU A 368 -29.16 -9.81 -21.88
C GLU A 368 -28.74 -8.45 -21.32
N ILE A 369 -28.02 -8.44 -20.18
CA ILE A 369 -27.50 -7.21 -19.56
C ILE A 369 -26.59 -6.46 -20.53
N VAL A 370 -25.63 -7.15 -21.15
CA VAL A 370 -24.67 -6.52 -22.09
C VAL A 370 -25.37 -5.97 -23.34
N ARG A 371 -26.47 -6.59 -23.77
CA ARG A 371 -27.29 -6.09 -24.89
C ARG A 371 -28.10 -4.86 -24.51
N GLN A 372 -28.53 -4.75 -23.25
CA GLN A 372 -29.29 -3.60 -22.75
C GLN A 372 -28.38 -2.43 -22.33
N ASP A 373 -27.23 -2.72 -21.73
CA ASP A 373 -26.22 -1.76 -21.26
C ASP A 373 -24.80 -2.32 -21.45
N ALA A 374 -24.17 -1.91 -22.55
CA ALA A 374 -22.79 -2.30 -22.84
C ALA A 374 -21.76 -1.70 -21.86
N THR A 375 -22.13 -0.66 -21.10
CA THR A 375 -21.25 0.04 -20.14
C THR A 375 -21.26 -0.57 -18.74
N PHE A 376 -22.10 -1.59 -18.50
CA PHE A 376 -22.20 -2.25 -17.20
C PHE A 376 -21.00 -3.18 -16.93
N GLU A 377 -19.89 -2.60 -16.46
CA GLU A 377 -18.58 -3.24 -16.26
C GLU A 377 -18.65 -4.53 -15.42
N LYS A 378 -19.50 -4.54 -14.38
CA LYS A 378 -19.68 -5.66 -13.47
C LYS A 378 -20.19 -6.92 -14.18
N ALA A 379 -21.04 -6.78 -15.20
CA ALA A 379 -21.52 -7.92 -15.99
C ALA A 379 -20.42 -8.50 -16.88
N HIS A 380 -19.58 -7.66 -17.48
CA HIS A 380 -18.45 -8.13 -18.29
C HIS A 380 -17.43 -8.90 -17.44
N CYS A 381 -17.12 -8.40 -16.24
CA CYS A 381 -16.22 -9.09 -15.31
C CYS A 381 -16.77 -10.45 -14.86
N LEU A 382 -18.07 -10.51 -14.48
CA LEU A 382 -18.70 -11.77 -14.07
C LEU A 382 -18.80 -12.76 -15.24
N LYS A 383 -19.21 -12.30 -16.44
CA LYS A 383 -19.25 -13.11 -17.66
C LYS A 383 -17.89 -13.72 -17.97
N GLY A 384 -16.86 -12.90 -17.91
CA GLY A 384 -15.48 -13.31 -18.05
C GLY A 384 -15.08 -14.43 -17.08
N SER A 385 -15.36 -14.26 -15.79
CA SER A 385 -14.99 -15.27 -14.81
C SER A 385 -15.78 -16.57 -14.95
N LEU A 386 -17.05 -16.53 -15.36
CA LEU A 386 -17.83 -17.75 -15.61
C LEU A 386 -17.27 -18.54 -16.79
N LEU A 387 -16.89 -17.86 -17.88
CA LEU A 387 -16.24 -18.49 -19.03
C LEU A 387 -14.93 -19.18 -18.64
N LEU A 388 -14.15 -18.57 -17.75
CA LEU A 388 -12.97 -19.20 -17.16
C LEU A 388 -13.30 -20.47 -16.37
N SER A 389 -14.33 -20.43 -15.51
CA SER A 389 -14.79 -21.59 -14.74
C SER A 389 -15.28 -22.74 -15.63
N MET A 390 -15.79 -22.44 -16.83
CA MET A 390 -16.19 -23.42 -17.85
C MET A 390 -15.04 -23.82 -18.80
N SER A 391 -13.82 -23.35 -18.59
CA SER A 391 -12.67 -23.57 -19.49
C SER A 391 -12.88 -23.05 -20.94
N ARG A 392 -13.79 -22.10 -21.15
CA ARG A 392 -14.06 -21.43 -22.44
C ARG A 392 -13.08 -20.27 -22.65
N PHE A 393 -11.79 -20.60 -22.72
CA PHE A 393 -10.68 -19.63 -22.67
C PHE A 393 -10.68 -18.60 -23.80
N ASP A 394 -11.05 -19.00 -25.02
CA ASP A 394 -11.07 -18.08 -26.16
C ASP A 394 -12.16 -17.01 -26.02
N GLU A 395 -13.34 -17.40 -25.56
CA GLU A 395 -14.44 -16.47 -25.29
C GLU A 395 -14.12 -15.57 -24.10
N ALA A 396 -13.52 -16.13 -23.03
CA ALA A 396 -13.06 -15.34 -21.89
C ALA A 396 -12.03 -14.29 -22.31
N GLN A 397 -11.12 -14.63 -23.23
CA GLN A 397 -10.09 -13.73 -23.72
C GLN A 397 -10.68 -12.57 -24.52
N VAL A 398 -11.70 -12.82 -25.35
CA VAL A 398 -12.41 -11.77 -26.08
C VAL A 398 -13.06 -10.80 -25.09
N VAL A 399 -13.82 -11.31 -24.11
CA VAL A 399 -14.48 -10.48 -23.10
C VAL A 399 -13.46 -9.67 -22.28
N SER A 400 -12.34 -10.27 -21.84
CA SER A 400 -11.31 -9.52 -21.09
C SER A 400 -10.66 -8.40 -21.89
N ASN A 401 -10.41 -8.60 -23.18
CA ASN A 401 -9.84 -7.55 -24.04
C ASN A 401 -10.86 -6.43 -24.31
N GLU A 402 -12.15 -6.76 -24.46
CA GLU A 402 -13.21 -5.76 -24.56
C GLU A 402 -13.31 -4.90 -23.29
N VAL A 403 -13.13 -5.49 -22.11
CA VAL A 403 -13.07 -4.75 -20.83
C VAL A 403 -11.87 -3.80 -20.81
N LEU A 404 -10.65 -4.28 -21.13
CA LEU A 404 -9.46 -3.41 -21.16
C LEU A 404 -9.52 -2.30 -22.22
N GLY A 405 -10.23 -2.54 -23.33
CA GLY A 405 -10.47 -1.50 -24.33
C GLY A 405 -11.34 -0.35 -23.83
N ARG A 406 -12.13 -0.57 -22.77
CA ARG A 406 -13.00 0.44 -22.13
C ARG A 406 -12.39 1.01 -20.86
N ASP A 407 -11.84 0.15 -20.00
CA ASP A 407 -11.17 0.51 -18.75
C ASP A 407 -9.76 -0.11 -18.68
N PRO A 408 -8.71 0.68 -19.02
CA PRO A 408 -7.32 0.24 -18.93
C PRO A 408 -6.82 -0.03 -17.51
N LEU A 409 -7.55 0.38 -16.46
CA LEU A 409 -7.19 0.21 -15.04
C LEU A 409 -7.95 -0.96 -14.38
N CYS A 410 -8.68 -1.77 -15.16
CA CYS A 410 -9.41 -2.92 -14.64
C CYS A 410 -8.48 -4.06 -14.20
N LEU A 411 -8.25 -4.17 -12.89
CA LEU A 411 -7.45 -5.24 -12.27
C LEU A 411 -7.90 -6.65 -12.69
N GLN A 412 -9.21 -6.88 -12.70
CA GLN A 412 -9.82 -8.18 -12.98
C GLN A 412 -9.51 -8.66 -14.40
N ALA A 413 -9.52 -7.76 -15.38
CA ALA A 413 -9.22 -8.10 -16.75
C ALA A 413 -7.75 -8.52 -16.93
N TYR A 414 -6.80 -7.87 -16.27
CA TYR A 414 -5.40 -8.31 -16.26
C TYR A 414 -5.22 -9.67 -15.58
N LEU A 415 -5.89 -9.94 -14.45
CA LEU A 415 -5.87 -11.24 -13.78
C LEU A 415 -6.39 -12.36 -14.69
N MET A 416 -7.54 -12.13 -15.33
CA MET A 416 -8.13 -13.09 -16.25
C MET A 416 -7.20 -13.39 -17.43
N LEU A 417 -6.65 -12.36 -18.09
CA LEU A 417 -5.72 -12.54 -19.21
C LEU A 417 -4.46 -13.30 -18.79
N GLY A 418 -3.95 -13.04 -17.57
CA GLY A 418 -2.84 -13.80 -17.01
C GLY A 418 -3.16 -15.29 -16.80
N ILE A 419 -4.35 -15.58 -16.27
CA ILE A 419 -4.83 -16.96 -16.07
C ILE A 419 -5.01 -17.67 -17.41
N ILE A 420 -5.62 -17.01 -18.40
CA ILE A 420 -5.82 -17.53 -19.76
C ILE A 420 -4.48 -17.85 -20.41
N ALA A 421 -3.53 -16.90 -20.38
CA ALA A 421 -2.19 -17.08 -20.95
C ALA A 421 -1.48 -18.28 -20.32
N ARG A 422 -1.57 -18.44 -19.00
CA ARG A 422 -1.01 -19.59 -18.28
C ARG A 422 -1.66 -20.91 -18.69
N GLN A 423 -2.99 -20.95 -18.85
CA GLN A 423 -3.69 -22.16 -19.32
C GLN A 423 -3.31 -22.54 -20.76
N LYS A 424 -2.93 -21.56 -21.59
CA LYS A 424 -2.40 -21.77 -22.94
C LYS A 424 -0.90 -22.11 -22.98
N GLY A 425 -0.22 -22.15 -21.84
CA GLY A 425 1.22 -22.40 -21.73
C GLY A 425 2.11 -21.19 -22.08
N ASP A 426 1.53 -20.00 -22.24
CA ASP A 426 2.25 -18.76 -22.51
C ASP A 426 2.64 -18.07 -21.18
N GLU A 427 3.71 -18.58 -20.57
CA GLU A 427 4.20 -18.11 -19.26
C GLU A 427 4.72 -16.67 -19.30
N GLU A 428 5.25 -16.21 -20.42
CA GLU A 428 5.82 -14.87 -20.56
C GLU A 428 4.70 -13.81 -20.55
N ASN A 429 3.66 -14.01 -21.38
CA ASN A 429 2.52 -13.11 -21.34
C ASN A 429 1.75 -13.23 -20.02
N ALA A 430 1.65 -14.42 -19.44
CA ALA A 430 1.05 -14.58 -18.11
C ALA A 430 1.78 -13.74 -17.06
N ALA A 431 3.11 -13.84 -16.98
CA ALA A 431 3.93 -13.07 -16.04
C ALA A 431 3.80 -11.56 -16.25
N LYS A 432 3.73 -11.11 -17.50
CA LYS A 432 3.48 -9.70 -17.83
C LYS A 432 2.13 -9.23 -17.27
N ARG A 433 1.05 -9.98 -17.51
CA ARG A 433 -0.30 -9.61 -17.07
C ARG A 433 -0.44 -9.61 -15.55
N PHE A 434 0.18 -10.55 -14.85
CA PHE A 434 0.21 -10.53 -13.39
C PHE A 434 1.03 -9.37 -12.82
N ARG A 435 2.11 -8.95 -13.51
CA ARG A 435 2.86 -7.75 -13.11
C ARG A 435 2.04 -6.47 -13.28
N GLU A 436 1.28 -6.35 -14.37
CA GLU A 436 0.34 -5.25 -14.59
C GLU A 436 -0.77 -5.24 -13.51
N ALA A 437 -1.29 -6.42 -13.12
CA ALA A 437 -2.23 -6.53 -12.01
C ALA A 437 -1.61 -6.12 -10.66
N LEU A 438 -0.37 -6.52 -10.37
CA LEU A 438 0.36 -6.14 -9.16
C LEU A 438 0.74 -4.66 -9.12
N TYR A 439 0.91 -4.04 -10.28
CA TYR A 439 1.12 -2.60 -10.39
C TYR A 439 -0.13 -1.82 -9.97
N LEU A 440 -1.32 -2.28 -10.39
CA LEU A 440 -2.60 -1.66 -10.02
C LEU A 440 -2.98 -1.94 -8.56
N ASN A 441 -2.69 -3.15 -8.07
CA ASN A 441 -2.95 -3.53 -6.68
C ASN A 441 -1.87 -4.49 -6.18
N ALA A 442 -0.92 -3.94 -5.43
CA ALA A 442 0.19 -4.70 -4.85
C ALA A 442 -0.24 -5.74 -3.80
N SER A 443 -1.45 -5.61 -3.25
CA SER A 443 -2.10 -6.58 -2.37
C SER A 443 -3.00 -7.57 -3.12
N CYS A 444 -2.84 -7.70 -4.45
CA CYS A 444 -3.53 -8.73 -5.20
C CYS A 444 -2.89 -10.10 -4.97
N TRP A 445 -3.39 -10.83 -3.98
CA TRP A 445 -2.85 -12.16 -3.61
C TRP A 445 -2.89 -13.15 -4.78
N LEU A 446 -3.89 -13.05 -5.66
CA LEU A 446 -4.04 -13.96 -6.79
C LEU A 446 -2.93 -13.73 -7.83
N ALA A 447 -2.57 -12.48 -8.09
CA ALA A 447 -1.45 -12.15 -8.98
C ALA A 447 -0.10 -12.57 -8.38
N HIS A 448 0.09 -12.43 -7.06
CA HIS A 448 1.27 -12.98 -6.36
C HIS A 448 1.33 -14.50 -6.47
N TYR A 449 0.22 -15.20 -6.22
CA TYR A 449 0.13 -16.65 -6.30
C TYR A 449 0.52 -17.16 -7.70
N TYR A 450 -0.07 -16.60 -8.75
CA TYR A 450 0.26 -17.04 -10.10
C TYR A 450 1.68 -16.65 -10.54
N SER A 451 2.19 -15.50 -10.10
CA SER A 451 3.61 -15.13 -10.31
C SER A 451 4.55 -16.12 -9.63
N ALA A 452 4.16 -16.64 -8.46
CA ALA A 452 4.90 -17.67 -7.74
C ALA A 452 4.87 -19.01 -8.47
N GLU A 453 3.72 -19.42 -9.00
CA GLU A 453 3.58 -20.66 -9.79
C GLU A 453 4.43 -20.60 -11.08
N ILE A 454 4.48 -19.45 -11.76
CA ILE A 454 5.34 -19.26 -12.94
C ILE A 454 6.82 -19.35 -12.54
N SER A 455 7.23 -18.61 -11.50
CA SER A 455 8.62 -18.64 -11.02
C SER A 455 9.03 -20.03 -10.55
N TYR A 456 8.11 -20.80 -9.96
CA TYR A 456 8.31 -22.18 -9.53
C TYR A 456 8.55 -23.10 -10.72
N GLY A 457 7.77 -22.97 -11.79
CA GLY A 457 7.95 -23.71 -13.05
C GLY A 457 9.30 -23.42 -13.71
N GLN A 458 9.74 -22.16 -13.65
CA GLN A 458 11.04 -21.70 -14.16
C GLN A 458 12.24 -22.10 -13.29
N ARG A 459 11.99 -22.80 -12.17
CA ARG A 459 13.00 -23.16 -11.16
C ARG A 459 13.71 -21.96 -10.53
N ASP A 460 13.10 -20.77 -10.59
CA ASP A 460 13.53 -19.61 -9.81
C ASP A 460 12.94 -19.73 -8.40
N GLU A 461 13.54 -20.60 -7.60
CA GLU A 461 13.06 -20.94 -6.26
C GLU A 461 13.02 -19.72 -5.33
N LYS A 462 13.90 -18.74 -5.57
CA LYS A 462 13.94 -17.50 -4.78
C LYS A 462 12.73 -16.62 -5.07
N ARG A 463 12.43 -16.36 -6.35
CA ARG A 463 11.25 -15.55 -6.73
C ARG A 463 9.95 -16.29 -6.42
N ALA A 464 9.92 -17.60 -6.65
CA ALA A 464 8.78 -18.45 -6.30
C ALA A 464 8.45 -18.36 -4.81
N ARG A 465 9.45 -18.53 -3.94
CA ARG A 465 9.27 -18.42 -2.49
C ARG A 465 8.76 -17.04 -2.10
N SER A 466 9.42 -15.98 -2.56
CA SER A 466 9.05 -14.60 -2.24
C SER A 466 7.59 -14.28 -2.63
N ALA A 467 7.16 -14.71 -3.81
CA ALA A 467 5.81 -14.48 -4.30
C ALA A 467 4.75 -15.34 -3.58
N TYR A 468 5.03 -16.61 -3.25
CA TYR A 468 4.11 -17.42 -2.42
C TYR A 468 3.96 -16.84 -1.02
N GLU A 469 5.03 -16.33 -0.42
CA GLU A 469 4.95 -15.64 0.88
C GLU A 469 4.17 -14.34 0.77
N ALA A 470 4.29 -13.58 -0.32
CA ALA A 470 3.50 -12.37 -0.55
C ALA A 470 2.01 -12.68 -0.69
N ALA A 471 1.65 -13.72 -1.44
CA ALA A 471 0.28 -14.21 -1.54
C ALA A 471 -0.25 -14.65 -0.17
N LEU A 472 0.53 -15.46 0.57
CA LEU A 472 0.17 -15.97 1.89
C LEU A 472 -0.01 -14.85 2.92
N ARG A 473 0.92 -13.89 2.99
CA ARG A 473 0.83 -12.72 3.88
C ARG A 473 -0.43 -11.91 3.63
N THR A 474 -0.82 -11.78 2.37
CA THR A 474 -2.01 -11.02 2.00
C THR A 474 -3.29 -11.79 2.36
N LEU A 475 -3.32 -13.09 2.07
CA LEU A 475 -4.43 -13.99 2.40
C LEU A 475 -4.66 -14.11 3.92
N GLU A 476 -3.61 -14.02 4.73
CA GLU A 476 -3.68 -14.16 6.19
C GLU A 476 -4.01 -12.86 6.94
N LYS A 477 -3.86 -11.67 6.31
CA LYS A 477 -3.98 -10.35 6.96
C LYS A 477 -5.36 -9.66 6.88
N GLY A 478 -6.28 -10.09 6.00
CA GLY A 478 -7.49 -9.29 5.72
C GLY A 478 -8.78 -10.07 5.41
N SER A 479 -9.90 -9.33 5.39
CA SER A 479 -11.24 -9.79 4.95
C SER A 479 -11.21 -10.15 3.47
N LEU A 480 -11.52 -11.41 3.16
CA LEU A 480 -11.45 -12.01 1.81
C LEU A 480 -12.29 -11.30 0.74
N LYS A 481 -13.22 -10.44 1.19
CA LYS A 481 -14.15 -9.69 0.33
C LYS A 481 -13.49 -8.58 -0.48
N GLU A 482 -12.36 -8.02 -0.07
CA GLU A 482 -11.91 -6.72 -0.63
C GLU A 482 -10.76 -6.80 -1.66
N HIS A 483 -10.23 -7.98 -1.95
CA HIS A 483 -8.91 -8.07 -2.63
C HIS A 483 -8.85 -9.01 -3.85
N GLY A 484 -10.00 -9.31 -4.46
CA GLY A 484 -10.06 -10.04 -5.75
C GLY A 484 -11.21 -11.04 -5.92
N GLN A 485 -12.11 -11.18 -4.94
CA GLN A 485 -13.21 -12.16 -4.98
C GLN A 485 -14.54 -11.59 -5.52
N ASP A 486 -14.73 -10.27 -5.60
CA ASP A 486 -16.04 -9.67 -5.92
C ASP A 486 -16.67 -10.15 -7.24
N PHE A 487 -15.87 -10.68 -8.17
CA PHE A 487 -16.35 -11.12 -9.49
C PHE A 487 -15.81 -12.47 -9.95
N PHE A 488 -15.00 -13.13 -9.14
CA PHE A 488 -14.43 -14.43 -9.46
C PHE A 488 -15.15 -15.50 -8.62
N PRO A 489 -16.20 -16.17 -9.14
CA PRO A 489 -16.67 -17.44 -8.59
C PRO A 489 -15.60 -18.51 -8.81
N LEU A 490 -14.45 -18.34 -8.15
CA LEU A 490 -13.48 -19.39 -7.98
C LEU A 490 -14.17 -20.48 -7.15
N SER A 491 -14.13 -21.72 -7.63
CA SER A 491 -14.56 -22.89 -6.88
C SER A 491 -13.72 -23.14 -5.61
N PHE A 492 -12.76 -22.25 -5.33
CA PHE A 492 -11.81 -22.35 -4.26
C PHE A 492 -11.90 -21.11 -3.36
N ASN A 493 -11.95 -21.34 -2.05
CA ASN A 493 -11.92 -20.25 -1.07
C ASN A 493 -10.47 -19.86 -0.75
N ALA A 494 -10.27 -18.67 -0.17
CA ALA A 494 -8.94 -18.17 0.15
C ALA A 494 -8.17 -19.05 1.15
N GLU A 495 -8.88 -19.77 2.03
CA GLU A 495 -8.28 -20.70 2.98
C GLU A 495 -7.56 -21.85 2.27
N GLN A 496 -8.10 -22.36 1.16
CA GLN A 496 -7.43 -23.37 0.35
C GLN A 496 -6.14 -22.82 -0.25
N PHE A 497 -6.12 -21.56 -0.70
CA PHE A 497 -4.91 -20.93 -1.21
C PHE A 497 -3.85 -20.69 -0.12
N ILE A 498 -4.25 -20.43 1.12
CA ILE A 498 -3.33 -20.41 2.27
C ILE A 498 -2.64 -21.77 2.42
N VAL A 499 -3.42 -22.86 2.41
CA VAL A 499 -2.89 -24.23 2.52
C VAL A 499 -1.95 -24.55 1.36
N ILE A 500 -2.36 -24.22 0.12
CA ILE A 500 -1.53 -24.44 -1.08
C ILE A 500 -0.22 -23.66 -0.99
N CYS A 501 -0.27 -22.37 -0.64
CA CYS A 501 0.93 -21.54 -0.53
C CYS A 501 1.89 -22.09 0.53
N ARG A 502 1.39 -22.48 1.72
CA ARG A 502 2.21 -23.10 2.77
C ARG A 502 2.86 -24.41 2.31
N HIS A 503 2.10 -25.25 1.60
CA HIS A 503 2.64 -26.50 1.04
C HIS A 503 3.72 -26.24 -0.02
N LYS A 504 3.49 -25.31 -0.96
CA LYS A 504 4.48 -24.94 -1.97
C LYS A 504 5.77 -24.38 -1.35
N LEU A 505 5.63 -23.59 -0.29
CA LEU A 505 6.76 -23.07 0.48
C LEU A 505 7.55 -24.18 1.18
N SER A 506 6.89 -25.20 1.73
CA SER A 506 7.60 -26.33 2.35
C SER A 506 8.38 -27.17 1.34
N LEU A 507 7.82 -27.37 0.13
CA LEU A 507 8.54 -28.04 -0.98
C LEU A 507 9.79 -27.27 -1.41
N LEU A 508 9.71 -25.94 -1.44
CA LEU A 508 10.86 -25.08 -1.73
C LEU A 508 11.89 -25.07 -0.61
N ALA A 509 11.52 -25.42 0.63
CA ALA A 509 12.43 -25.49 1.76
C ALA A 509 13.19 -26.83 1.84
N ALA A 510 12.60 -27.91 1.35
CA ALA A 510 13.12 -29.28 1.47
C ALA A 510 14.24 -29.66 0.48
N LYS A 511 14.65 -28.75 -0.43
CA LYS A 511 15.67 -29.00 -1.47
C LYS A 511 17.09 -28.53 -1.12
N LYS A 512 17.37 -28.25 0.16
CA LYS A 512 18.73 -27.91 0.62
C LYS A 512 19.59 -29.13 0.84
#